data_AF-T1BXR0-F1
#
_entry.id   AF-T1BXR0-F1
#
_cell.length_a   1.000
_cell.length_b   1.000
_cell.length_c   1.000
_cell.angle_alpha   90.00
_cell.angle_beta   90.00
_cell.angle_gamma   90.00
#
_symmetry.space_group_name_H-M   'P 1'
#
loop_
_entity.id
_entity.type
_entity.pdbx_description
1 polymer ?
#
loop_
_entity_poly.entity_id
_entity_poly.type
_entity_poly.pdbx_seq_one_letter_code
_entity_poly.pdbx_strand_id
1 'polypeptide(L)'
;MATFWTPYGPLTVATSKEFLAPSLIHPLGTDEYGRDVLSRLMAGADITLLASVGAVLIAGLIGIPAGLIAASRGGNTGELIMRGADLIYSFPALLAAITRGGRGSGPPPRPRRSRSGSRPSHPSPGSTEDAARPLGAWAPEYV
;
A
#
# COMPACT_ATOMS: atom_id res chain seq x y z
N MET A 1 24.24 21.46 11.89
CA MET A 1 24.00 22.39 10.76
C MET A 1 22.93 23.43 11.11
N ALA A 2 21.98 23.12 12.00
CA ALA A 2 20.97 24.04 12.51
C ALA A 2 21.54 25.31 13.18
N THR A 3 22.66 25.23 13.91
CA THR A 3 23.29 26.44 14.49
C THR A 3 23.72 27.46 13.43
N PHE A 4 23.90 27.02 12.18
CA PHE A 4 24.27 27.90 11.06
C PHE A 4 23.06 28.58 10.39
N TRP A 5 21.84 28.06 10.58
CA TRP A 5 20.61 28.57 9.94
C TRP A 5 19.38 28.47 10.85
N THR A 6 19.46 29.04 12.05
CA THR A 6 18.27 29.29 12.88
C THR A 6 18.10 30.80 13.04
N PRO A 7 16.99 31.41 12.58
CA PRO A 7 16.77 32.85 12.72
C PRO A 7 16.64 33.29 14.18
N TYR A 8 16.19 32.41 15.08
CA TYR A 8 16.08 32.66 16.52
C TYR A 8 16.64 31.50 17.35
N GLY A 9 16.95 31.75 18.62
CA GLY A 9 17.37 30.70 19.54
C GLY A 9 16.26 29.64 19.72
N PRO A 10 16.49 28.35 19.40
CA PRO A 10 15.44 27.32 19.48
C PRO A 10 14.96 27.03 20.93
N LEU A 11 15.71 27.50 21.92
CA LEU A 11 15.42 27.34 23.35
C LEU A 11 15.03 28.65 24.05
N THR A 12 15.08 29.81 23.37
CA THR A 12 14.75 31.07 24.02
C THR A 12 13.23 31.18 24.20
N VAL A 13 12.79 31.11 25.45
CA VAL A 13 11.39 31.26 25.84
C VAL A 13 11.08 32.75 25.95
N ALA A 14 10.06 33.20 25.22
CA ALA A 14 9.55 34.58 25.28
C ALA A 14 8.03 34.55 25.52
N THR A 15 7.64 34.46 26.80
CA THR A 15 6.24 34.40 27.27
C THR A 15 5.35 35.55 26.73
N SER A 16 5.95 36.68 26.34
CA SER A 16 5.21 37.81 25.76
C SER A 16 4.83 37.65 24.28
N LYS A 17 5.22 36.55 23.62
CA LYS A 17 5.04 36.30 22.18
C LYS A 17 4.41 34.93 21.90
N GLU A 18 3.47 34.50 22.73
CA GLU A 18 2.76 33.22 22.57
C GLU A 18 1.74 33.28 21.43
N PHE A 19 1.63 32.19 20.66
CA PHE A 19 0.66 32.03 19.56
C PHE A 19 0.66 33.15 18.51
N LEU A 20 1.82 33.71 18.19
CA LEU A 20 1.91 34.68 17.09
C LEU A 20 1.66 33.98 15.76
N ALA A 21 0.76 34.56 14.97
CA ALA A 21 0.53 34.14 13.60
C ALA A 21 1.81 34.26 12.74
N PRO A 22 1.90 33.52 11.63
CA PRO A 22 3.03 33.60 10.69
C PRO A 22 3.33 35.06 10.31
N SER A 23 4.58 35.48 10.49
CA SER A 23 5.03 36.84 10.20
C SER A 23 6.44 36.82 9.60
N LEU A 24 6.88 37.93 8.99
CA LEU A 24 8.26 38.05 8.48
C LEU A 24 9.32 37.85 9.58
N ILE A 25 8.93 38.07 10.84
CA ILE A 25 9.77 37.88 12.03
C ILE A 25 9.67 36.43 12.52
N HIS A 26 8.50 35.79 12.49
CA HIS A 26 8.35 34.36 12.81
C HIS A 26 7.65 33.66 11.64
N PRO A 27 8.39 33.15 10.64
CA PRO A 27 7.80 32.68 9.38
C PRO A 27 6.78 31.57 9.53
N LEU A 28 6.92 30.74 10.58
CA LEU A 28 5.97 29.68 10.93
C LEU A 28 5.21 29.96 12.25
N GLY A 29 5.31 31.19 12.76
CA GLY A 29 4.72 31.59 14.04
C GLY A 29 5.50 31.08 15.25
N THR A 30 4.92 31.29 16.42
CA THR A 30 5.46 30.86 17.71
C THR A 30 4.59 29.79 18.36
N ASP A 31 5.25 28.91 19.11
CA ASP A 31 4.61 27.83 19.90
C ASP A 31 3.94 28.37 21.19
N GLU A 32 3.31 27.48 21.96
CA GLU A 32 2.66 27.74 23.26
C GLU A 32 3.59 28.39 24.31
N TYR A 33 4.90 28.34 24.08
CA TYR A 33 5.93 28.95 24.94
C TYR A 33 6.61 30.18 24.29
N GLY A 34 6.03 30.72 23.22
CA GLY A 34 6.59 31.86 22.47
C GLY A 34 7.89 31.55 21.73
N ARG A 35 8.17 30.26 21.48
CA ARG A 35 9.37 29.79 20.75
C ARG A 35 9.11 29.76 19.25
N ASP A 36 10.08 30.18 18.44
CA ASP A 36 9.98 30.15 16.97
C ASP A 36 9.91 28.70 16.45
N VAL A 37 8.80 28.36 15.78
CA VAL A 37 8.51 27.00 15.30
C VAL A 37 9.50 26.58 14.20
N LEU A 38 9.89 27.52 13.32
CA LEU A 38 10.85 27.26 12.25
C LEU A 38 12.22 26.85 12.81
N SER A 39 12.71 27.58 13.80
CA SER A 39 13.99 27.30 14.44
C SER A 39 13.97 25.93 15.16
N ARG A 40 12.83 25.54 15.76
CA ARG A 40 12.67 24.20 16.36
C ARG A 40 12.65 23.08 15.32
N LEU A 41 11.99 23.29 14.19
CA LEU A 41 11.99 22.33 13.08
C LEU A 41 13.39 22.13 12.52
N MET A 42 14.14 23.21 12.28
CA MET A 42 15.53 23.12 11.80
C MET A 42 16.44 22.44 12.82
N ALA A 43 16.29 22.74 14.11
CA ALA A 43 17.04 22.08 15.18
C ALA A 43 16.72 20.58 15.27
N GLY A 44 15.45 20.18 15.10
CA GLY A 44 15.05 18.77 15.07
C GLY A 44 15.52 18.03 13.80
N ALA A 45 15.47 18.71 12.66
CA ALA A 45 15.83 18.16 11.36
C ALA A 45 17.28 17.66 11.32
N ASP A 46 18.21 18.35 11.99
CA ASP A 46 19.62 17.94 12.10
C ASP A 46 19.78 16.51 12.63
N ILE A 47 19.09 16.19 13.72
CA ILE A 47 19.18 14.88 14.38
C ILE A 47 18.55 13.81 13.49
N THR A 48 17.39 14.11 12.89
CA THR A 48 16.69 13.19 11.99
C THR A 48 17.50 12.92 10.71
N LEU A 49 18.12 13.93 10.11
CA LEU A 49 18.99 13.79 8.95
C LEU A 49 20.20 12.93 9.26
N LEU A 50 20.90 13.23 10.36
CA LEU A 50 22.08 12.47 10.75
C LEU A 50 21.73 11.00 11.04
N ALA A 51 20.64 10.77 11.78
CA ALA A 51 20.18 9.42 12.11
C ALA A 51 19.74 8.64 10.87
N SER A 52 18.97 9.26 9.97
CA SER A 52 18.48 8.59 8.75
C SER A 52 19.61 8.29 7.76
N VAL A 53 20.53 9.23 7.53
CA VAL A 53 21.72 8.99 6.70
C VAL A 53 22.58 7.88 7.29
N GLY A 54 22.85 7.90 8.59
CA GLY A 54 23.58 6.84 9.28
C GLY A 54 22.91 5.47 9.13
N ALA A 55 21.59 5.41 9.35
CA ALA A 55 20.82 4.18 9.20
C ALA A 55 20.87 3.64 7.77
N VAL A 56 20.70 4.49 6.75
CA VAL A 56 20.77 4.10 5.33
C VAL A 56 22.15 3.60 4.95
N LEU A 57 23.22 4.25 5.43
CA LEU A 57 24.58 3.82 5.17
C LEU A 57 24.86 2.44 5.78
N ILE A 58 24.48 2.22 7.04
CA ILE A 58 24.66 0.91 7.70
C ILE A 58 23.82 -0.17 7.00
N ALA A 59 22.56 0.14 6.70
CA ALA A 59 21.67 -0.77 5.99
C ALA A 59 22.19 -1.11 4.59
N GLY A 60 22.74 -0.13 3.86
CA GLY A 60 23.36 -0.34 2.55
C GLY A 60 24.63 -1.18 2.65
N LEU A 61 25.52 -0.87 3.60
CA LEU A 61 26.79 -1.58 3.81
C LEU A 61 26.61 -3.04 4.19
N ILE A 62 25.54 -3.39 4.90
CA ILE A 62 25.27 -4.77 5.31
C ILE A 62 24.32 -5.46 4.33
N GLY A 63 23.24 -4.77 3.97
CA GLY A 63 22.17 -5.31 3.14
C GLY A 63 22.57 -5.55 1.69
N ILE A 64 23.36 -4.66 1.07
CA ILE A 64 23.80 -4.84 -0.32
C ILE A 64 24.73 -6.06 -0.44
N PRO A 65 25.79 -6.23 0.37
CA PRO A 65 26.61 -7.44 0.31
C PRO A 65 25.82 -8.71 0.64
N ALA A 66 24.95 -8.68 1.65
CA ALA A 66 24.10 -9.84 1.98
C ALA A 66 23.20 -10.22 0.80
N GLY A 67 22.58 -9.24 0.13
CA GLY A 67 21.77 -9.43 -1.06
C GLY A 67 22.57 -9.98 -2.25
N LEU A 68 23.78 -9.45 -2.48
CA LEU A 68 24.68 -9.97 -3.52
C LEU A 68 25.13 -11.41 -3.26
N ILE A 69 25.42 -11.75 -2.00
CA ILE A 69 25.76 -13.13 -1.60
C ILE A 69 24.57 -14.07 -1.84
N ALA A 70 23.36 -13.65 -1.44
CA ALA A 70 22.13 -14.40 -1.67
C ALA A 70 21.87 -14.63 -3.17
N ALA A 71 22.06 -13.58 -3.99
CA ALA A 71 21.84 -13.63 -5.43
C ALA A 71 22.89 -14.46 -6.18
N SER A 72 24.15 -14.41 -5.77
CA SER A 72 25.26 -15.07 -6.48
C SER A 72 25.38 -16.57 -6.20
N ARG A 73 25.19 -17.00 -4.95
CA ARG A 73 25.40 -18.41 -4.57
C ARG A 73 24.14 -19.27 -4.75
N GLY A 74 22.95 -18.66 -4.69
CA GLY A 74 21.69 -19.42 -4.66
C GLY A 74 21.64 -20.47 -3.54
N GLY A 75 20.56 -21.24 -3.47
CA GLY A 75 20.41 -22.34 -2.50
C GLY A 75 20.17 -21.90 -1.05
N ASN A 76 20.54 -22.76 -0.10
CA ASN A 76 20.15 -22.64 1.32
C ASN A 76 20.56 -21.31 1.98
N THR A 77 21.71 -20.74 1.61
CA THR A 77 22.17 -19.46 2.18
C THR A 77 21.33 -18.29 1.69
N GLY A 78 20.99 -18.25 0.40
CA GLY A 78 20.10 -17.22 -0.14
C GLY A 78 18.70 -17.33 0.44
N GLU A 79 18.20 -18.55 0.62
CA GLU A 79 16.88 -18.79 1.22
C GLU A 79 16.82 -18.37 2.69
N LEU A 80 17.88 -18.61 3.49
CA LEU A 80 17.94 -18.14 4.88
C LEU A 80 17.89 -16.61 4.96
N ILE A 81 18.61 -15.92 4.06
CA ILE A 81 18.65 -14.45 4.00
C ILE A 81 17.27 -13.90 3.61
N MET A 82 16.61 -14.46 2.59
CA MET A 82 15.26 -14.05 2.19
C MET A 82 14.24 -14.31 3.30
N ARG A 83 14.29 -15.46 3.98
CA ARG A 83 13.41 -15.74 5.12
C ARG A 83 13.59 -14.74 6.25
N GLY A 84 14.82 -14.32 6.54
CA GLY A 84 15.10 -13.27 7.51
C GLY A 84 14.44 -11.94 7.13
N ALA A 85 14.53 -11.55 5.85
CA ALA A 85 13.85 -10.36 5.35
C ALA A 85 12.32 -10.48 5.43
N ASP A 86 11.76 -11.62 5.04
CA ASP A 86 10.32 -11.89 5.11
C ASP A 86 9.79 -11.78 6.54
N LEU A 87 10.54 -12.26 7.54
CA LEU A 87 10.16 -12.13 8.95
C LEU A 87 10.06 -10.66 9.38
N ILE A 88 11.03 -9.83 9.01
CA ILE A 88 11.04 -8.39 9.35
C ILE A 88 9.86 -7.67 8.68
N TYR A 89 9.62 -7.92 7.39
CA TYR A 89 8.52 -7.30 6.64
C TYR A 89 7.14 -7.86 7.00
N SER A 90 7.07 -9.08 7.53
CA SER A 90 5.82 -9.70 7.94
C SER A 90 5.20 -9.01 9.14
N PHE A 91 5.99 -8.38 10.02
CA PHE A 91 5.46 -7.82 11.26
C PHE A 91 4.43 -6.70 11.04
N PRO A 92 4.70 -5.63 10.24
CA PRO A 92 3.68 -4.64 9.89
C PRO A 92 2.47 -5.25 9.17
N ALA A 93 2.68 -6.19 8.25
CA ALA A 93 1.61 -6.81 7.47
C ALA A 93 0.69 -7.67 8.35
N LEU A 94 1.26 -8.44 9.27
CA LEU A 94 0.55 -9.27 10.25
C LEU A 94 -0.26 -8.40 11.22
N LEU A 95 0.35 -7.33 11.75
CA LEU A 95 -0.35 -6.36 12.59
C LEU A 95 -1.50 -5.69 11.82
N ALA A 96 -1.27 -5.25 10.58
CA ALA A 96 -2.32 -4.68 9.75
C ALA A 96 -3.45 -5.69 9.45
N ALA A 97 -3.12 -6.97 9.26
CA ALA A 97 -4.09 -8.03 9.00
C ALA A 97 -4.97 -8.31 10.23
N ILE A 98 -4.42 -8.39 11.44
CA ILE A 98 -5.22 -8.62 12.65
C ILE A 98 -6.06 -7.38 13.01
N THR A 99 -5.51 -6.17 12.86
CA THR A 99 -6.28 -4.93 13.09
C THR A 99 -7.44 -4.80 12.10
N ARG A 100 -7.26 -5.21 10.84
CA ARG A 100 -8.32 -5.20 9.83
C ARG A 100 -9.32 -6.34 10.01
N GLY A 101 -8.82 -7.56 10.21
CA GLY A 101 -9.61 -8.79 10.35
C GLY A 101 -10.37 -8.90 11.67
N GLY A 102 -9.97 -8.11 12.68
CA GLY A 102 -10.74 -7.91 13.91
C GLY A 102 -12.09 -7.23 13.69
N ARG A 103 -12.36 -6.63 12.52
CA ARG A 103 -13.73 -6.33 12.09
C ARG A 103 -14.37 -7.63 11.62
N GLY A 104 -15.06 -8.31 12.55
CA GLY A 104 -15.85 -9.51 12.28
C GLY A 104 -16.62 -9.36 10.97
N SER A 105 -16.44 -10.35 10.10
CA SER A 105 -17.19 -10.49 8.86
C SER A 105 -18.67 -10.29 9.14
N GLY A 106 -19.20 -9.14 8.69
CA GLY A 106 -20.64 -8.89 8.71
C GLY A 106 -21.37 -10.00 7.96
N PRO A 107 -22.65 -10.26 8.28
CA PRO A 107 -23.39 -11.36 7.69
C PRO A 107 -23.38 -11.28 6.15
N PRO A 108 -23.28 -12.42 5.45
CA PRO A 108 -23.15 -12.42 3.99
C PRO A 108 -24.35 -11.73 3.32
N PRO A 109 -24.12 -11.00 2.21
CA PRO A 109 -25.20 -10.33 1.47
C PRO A 109 -26.20 -11.38 0.97
N ARG A 110 -27.50 -11.12 1.23
CA ARG A 110 -28.56 -12.05 0.80
C ARG A 110 -28.64 -12.11 -0.72
N PRO A 111 -28.75 -13.30 -1.33
CA PRO A 111 -28.84 -13.43 -2.77
C PRO A 111 -30.10 -12.74 -3.28
N ARG A 112 -29.90 -11.70 -4.11
CA ARG A 112 -30.98 -10.97 -4.77
C ARG A 112 -31.55 -11.86 -5.87
N ARG A 113 -32.72 -12.46 -5.62
CA ARG A 113 -33.48 -13.24 -6.61
C ARG A 113 -33.82 -12.34 -7.81
N SER A 114 -33.02 -12.44 -8.86
CA SER A 114 -33.28 -11.78 -10.15
C SER A 114 -34.47 -12.49 -10.80
N ARG A 115 -35.64 -11.86 -10.72
CA ARG A 115 -36.84 -12.29 -11.43
C ARG A 115 -36.86 -11.57 -12.78
N SER A 116 -36.10 -12.10 -13.74
CA SER A 116 -36.03 -11.61 -15.13
C SER A 116 -35.45 -12.75 -15.98
N GLY A 117 -36.08 -13.28 -17.01
CA GLY A 117 -37.38 -13.05 -17.58
C GLY A 117 -37.55 -14.12 -18.65
N SER A 118 -38.51 -15.02 -18.45
CA SER A 118 -38.98 -15.94 -19.47
C SER A 118 -39.85 -15.14 -20.45
N ARG A 119 -39.24 -14.62 -21.52
CA ARG A 119 -39.99 -14.21 -22.72
C ARG A 119 -39.80 -15.29 -23.79
N PRO A 120 -40.84 -16.05 -24.16
CA PRO A 120 -40.76 -16.96 -25.30
C PRO A 120 -40.68 -16.13 -26.59
N SER A 121 -39.70 -16.43 -27.43
CA SER A 121 -39.59 -15.86 -28.78
C SER A 121 -40.65 -16.51 -29.70
N HIS A 122 -41.55 -15.69 -30.23
CA HIS A 122 -42.48 -16.09 -31.30
C HIS A 122 -41.71 -16.48 -32.58
N PRO A 123 -42.09 -17.56 -33.29
CA PRO A 123 -41.55 -17.87 -34.62
C PRO A 123 -42.30 -17.09 -35.72
N SER A 124 -41.55 -16.52 -36.67
CA SER A 124 -42.07 -15.90 -37.91
C SER A 124 -42.59 -16.96 -38.89
N PRO A 125 -43.76 -16.77 -39.52
CA PRO A 125 -44.26 -17.67 -40.55
C PRO A 125 -43.79 -17.21 -41.95
N GLY A 126 -43.03 -18.05 -42.65
CA GLY A 126 -42.78 -17.84 -44.08
C GLY A 126 -41.43 -18.29 -44.59
N SER A 127 -41.25 -19.61 -44.76
CA SER A 127 -40.35 -20.15 -45.78
C SER A 127 -40.85 -21.55 -46.14
N THR A 128 -41.61 -21.58 -47.24
CA THR A 128 -42.12 -22.73 -47.98
C THR A 128 -40.99 -23.62 -48.51
N GLU A 129 -40.44 -24.50 -47.68
CA GLU A 129 -39.53 -25.58 -48.12
C GLU A 129 -39.86 -26.88 -47.38
N ASP A 130 -41.09 -27.35 -47.59
CA ASP A 130 -41.56 -28.69 -47.23
C ASP A 130 -41.86 -29.50 -48.51
N ALA A 131 -40.87 -29.57 -49.41
CA ALA A 131 -41.02 -30.27 -50.68
C ALA A 131 -39.68 -30.77 -51.24
N ALA A 132 -39.04 -31.74 -50.56
CA ALA A 132 -38.23 -32.77 -51.22
C ALA A 132 -37.58 -33.72 -50.19
N ARG A 133 -38.30 -34.76 -49.77
CA ARG A 133 -37.66 -36.03 -49.38
C ARG A 133 -37.25 -36.79 -50.66
N PRO A 134 -36.17 -37.59 -50.62
CA PRO A 134 -36.35 -39.03 -50.43
C PRO A 134 -35.30 -39.64 -49.47
N LEU A 135 -35.69 -40.39 -48.45
CA LEU A 135 -35.81 -41.87 -48.49
C LEU A 135 -34.54 -42.58 -48.98
N GLY A 136 -33.65 -42.96 -48.05
CA GLY A 136 -32.60 -43.94 -48.32
C GLY A 136 -31.42 -43.84 -47.37
N ALA A 137 -31.42 -44.64 -46.29
CA ALA A 137 -30.24 -45.27 -45.68
C ALA A 137 -30.64 -45.85 -44.31
N TRP A 138 -31.36 -46.97 -44.37
CA TRP A 138 -31.47 -47.92 -43.27
C TRP A 138 -30.23 -48.82 -43.32
N ALA A 139 -29.41 -48.85 -42.27
CA ALA A 139 -28.58 -50.01 -41.94
C ALA A 139 -28.07 -49.91 -40.49
N PRO A 140 -28.36 -50.90 -39.62
CA PRO A 140 -27.69 -51.09 -38.35
C PRO A 140 -26.54 -52.09 -38.53
N GLU A 141 -25.30 -51.66 -38.29
CA GLU A 141 -24.16 -52.58 -38.11
C GLU A 141 -23.40 -52.15 -36.85
N TYR A 142 -23.53 -52.93 -35.77
CA TYR A 142 -22.56 -52.92 -34.68
C TYR A 142 -22.29 -54.38 -34.29
N VAL A 143 -21.13 -54.84 -34.75
CA VAL A 143 -20.35 -55.96 -34.22
C VAL A 143 -19.68 -55.50 -32.93
#